data_AF-A0A832UPX5-F1
#
_entry.id   AF-A0A832UPX5-F1
#
_cell.length_a   1.000
_cell.length_b   1.000
_cell.length_c   1.000
_cell.angle_alpha   90.00
_cell.angle_beta   90.00
_cell.angle_gamma   90.00
#
_symmetry.space_group_name_H-M   'P 1'
#
loop_
_entity.id
_entity.type
_entity.pdbx_description
1 polymer ?
#
loop_
_entity_poly.entity_id
_entity_poly.type
_entity_poly.pdbx_seq_one_letter_code
_entity_poly.pdbx_strand_id
1 'polypeptide(L)'
;MAHEEFEMKKKLKHLGALRGRHTEFITVYISAGYDLNKTVGLLSDEIGTASNIKSKATKKHVTNSLEKIIGELRLFKKTPENGLAIFCGNVAEGEGQTDYLIETIIPPEKLSINLYRCSKTFVLEPLLDLLEHHDTYGIILVDRRDADIGTLKGKRIEILASLDSLVPGKFRAGGQSAQRFERVIEGMAQDFYKKVSEAAN
;
A
#
# COMPACT_ATOMS: atom_id res chain seq x y z
N MET A 1 -8.73 13.14 -12.73
CA MET A 1 -8.09 13.52 -11.46
C MET A 1 -9.05 14.22 -10.51
N ALA A 2 -9.28 15.54 -10.57
CA ALA A 2 -10.10 16.23 -9.55
C ALA A 2 -11.55 15.71 -9.38
N HIS A 3 -12.19 15.27 -10.47
CA HIS A 3 -13.54 14.68 -10.39
C HIS A 3 -13.55 13.28 -9.76
N GLU A 4 -12.57 12.44 -10.09
CA GLU A 4 -12.44 11.07 -9.54
C GLU A 4 -12.09 11.09 -8.06
N GLU A 5 -11.20 12.01 -7.64
CA GLU A 5 -10.89 12.24 -6.22
C GLU A 5 -12.11 12.71 -5.44
N PHE A 6 -12.94 13.59 -6.04
CA PHE A 6 -14.16 14.06 -5.42
C PHE A 6 -15.20 12.95 -5.25
N GLU A 7 -15.44 12.15 -6.29
CA GLU A 7 -16.34 10.99 -6.23
C GLU A 7 -15.86 9.95 -5.21
N MET A 8 -14.55 9.66 -5.20
CA MET A 8 -13.95 8.77 -4.21
C MET A 8 -14.13 9.30 -2.79
N LYS A 9 -13.86 10.60 -2.55
CA LYS A 9 -14.05 11.22 -1.24
C LYS A 9 -15.51 11.16 -0.77
N LYS A 10 -16.46 11.36 -1.70
CA LYS A 10 -17.90 11.22 -1.43
C LYS A 10 -18.26 9.78 -1.05
N LYS A 11 -17.75 8.79 -1.77
CA LYS A 11 -17.93 7.36 -1.46
C LYS A 11 -17.34 7.00 -0.09
N LEU A 12 -16.11 7.41 0.20
CA LEU A 12 -15.47 7.16 1.50
C LEU A 12 -16.24 7.82 2.65
N LYS A 13 -16.75 9.04 2.45
CA LYS A 13 -17.59 9.71 3.45
C LYS A 13 -18.89 8.94 3.70
N HIS A 14 -19.51 8.39 2.65
CA HIS A 14 -20.68 7.53 2.79
C HIS A 14 -20.35 6.25 3.56
N LEU A 15 -19.28 5.54 3.17
CA LEU A 15 -18.82 4.32 3.84
C LEU A 15 -18.45 4.55 5.31
N GLY A 16 -17.86 5.71 5.62
CA GLY A 16 -17.47 6.07 6.99
C GLY A 16 -18.64 6.41 7.91
N ALA A 17 -19.78 6.82 7.34
CA ALA A 17 -21.01 7.05 8.10
C ALA A 17 -21.73 5.74 8.46
N LEU A 18 -21.45 4.65 7.74
CA LEU A 18 -22.06 3.36 8.00
C LEU A 18 -21.43 2.70 9.22
N ARG A 19 -22.29 2.14 10.08
CA ARG A 19 -21.85 1.39 11.26
C ARG A 19 -22.73 0.17 11.47
N GLY A 20 -22.10 -1.00 11.49
CA GLY A 20 -22.75 -2.27 11.77
C GLY A 20 -23.14 -2.37 13.24
N ARG A 21 -24.30 -3.00 13.51
CA ARG A 21 -24.74 -3.37 14.88
C ARG A 21 -23.77 -4.36 15.52
N HIS A 22 -23.31 -5.31 14.73
CA HIS A 22 -22.32 -6.31 15.11
C HIS A 22 -21.07 -6.22 14.19
N THR A 23 -20.10 -7.08 14.43
CA THR A 23 -18.89 -7.20 13.60
C THR A 23 -19.22 -7.96 12.32
N GLU A 24 -19.81 -7.24 11.36
CA GLU A 24 -20.36 -7.81 10.12
C GLU A 24 -19.88 -7.08 8.86
N PHE A 25 -19.07 -6.04 9.02
CA PHE A 25 -18.48 -5.28 7.92
C PHE A 25 -17.12 -5.81 7.59
N ILE A 26 -16.96 -6.19 6.33
CA ILE A 26 -15.75 -6.79 5.80
C ILE A 26 -15.08 -5.77 4.88
N THR A 27 -13.80 -5.54 5.16
CA THR A 27 -12.93 -4.72 4.33
C THR A 27 -11.83 -5.60 3.75
N VAL A 28 -11.65 -5.53 2.44
CA VAL A 28 -10.59 -6.24 1.71
C VAL A 28 -9.80 -5.23 0.88
N TYR A 29 -8.49 -5.19 1.10
CA TYR A 29 -7.53 -4.48 0.26
C TYR A 29 -6.62 -5.48 -0.43
N ILE A 30 -6.40 -5.25 -1.71
CA ILE A 30 -5.54 -6.05 -2.57
C ILE A 30 -4.51 -5.12 -3.21
N SER A 31 -3.23 -5.39 -2.98
CA SER A 31 -2.12 -4.60 -3.51
C SER A 31 -2.01 -4.74 -5.04
N ALA A 32 -1.45 -3.73 -5.68
CA ALA A 32 -1.19 -3.75 -7.11
C ALA A 32 -0.34 -4.97 -7.50
N GLY A 33 -0.81 -5.75 -8.48
CA GLY A 33 -0.11 -6.94 -8.97
C GLY A 33 -0.20 -8.19 -8.07
N TYR A 34 -0.94 -8.15 -6.96
CA TYR A 34 -1.21 -9.34 -6.16
C TYR A 34 -2.12 -10.33 -6.90
N ASP A 35 -2.01 -11.62 -6.60
CA ASP A 35 -2.83 -12.66 -7.24
C ASP A 35 -4.21 -12.77 -6.57
N LEU A 36 -5.28 -12.48 -7.33
CA LEU A 36 -6.67 -12.57 -6.85
C LEU A 36 -7.01 -13.98 -6.35
N ASN A 37 -6.43 -15.03 -6.93
CA ASN A 37 -6.72 -16.41 -6.52
C ASN A 37 -6.29 -16.68 -5.08
N LYS A 38 -5.17 -16.09 -4.64
CA LYS A 38 -4.71 -16.20 -3.26
C LYS A 38 -5.68 -15.51 -2.31
N THR A 39 -6.18 -14.33 -2.69
CA THR A 39 -7.20 -13.61 -1.90
C THR A 39 -8.50 -14.40 -1.84
N VAL A 40 -8.95 -15.00 -2.95
CA VAL A 40 -10.15 -15.86 -2.97
C VAL A 40 -9.96 -17.10 -2.08
N GLY A 41 -8.78 -17.72 -2.09
CA GLY A 41 -8.44 -18.82 -1.18
C GLY A 41 -8.56 -18.40 0.29
N LEU A 42 -7.91 -17.29 0.66
CA LEU A 42 -7.99 -16.73 2.02
C LEU A 42 -9.44 -16.46 2.45
N LEU A 43 -10.25 -15.82 1.60
CA LEU A 43 -11.65 -15.54 1.92
C LEU A 43 -12.49 -16.81 2.05
N SER A 44 -12.13 -17.88 1.32
CA SER A 44 -12.81 -19.19 1.43
C SER A 44 -12.49 -19.87 2.76
N ASP A 45 -11.24 -19.79 3.22
CA ASP A 45 -10.83 -20.29 4.54
C ASP A 45 -11.52 -19.50 5.68
N GLU A 46 -11.70 -18.19 5.49
CA GLU A 46 -12.43 -17.31 6.41
C GLU A 46 -13.93 -17.65 6.48
N ILE A 47 -14.56 -18.11 5.38
CA ILE A 47 -15.93 -18.63 5.42
C ILE A 47 -16.00 -19.86 6.35
N GLY A 48 -15.03 -20.76 6.23
CA GLY A 48 -14.91 -21.92 7.11
C GLY A 48 -14.76 -21.51 8.58
N THR A 49 -13.93 -20.51 8.85
CA THR A 49 -13.71 -19.99 10.21
C THR A 49 -14.94 -19.28 10.78
N ALA A 50 -15.67 -18.53 9.95
CA ALA A 50 -16.90 -17.84 10.32
C ALA A 50 -18.01 -18.81 10.79
N SER A 51 -17.94 -20.09 10.40
CA SER A 51 -18.87 -21.12 10.87
C SER A 51 -18.85 -21.31 12.40
N ASN A 52 -17.75 -20.94 13.07
CA ASN A 52 -17.59 -21.01 14.52
C ASN A 52 -18.23 -19.84 15.29
N ILE A 53 -18.76 -18.83 14.59
CA ILE A 53 -19.43 -17.70 15.25
C ILE A 53 -20.66 -18.20 16.02
N LYS A 54 -20.82 -17.78 17.29
CA LYS A 54 -21.92 -18.24 18.15
C LYS A 54 -23.28 -17.69 17.71
N SER A 55 -23.35 -16.41 17.33
CA SER A 55 -24.58 -15.76 16.86
C SER A 55 -24.96 -16.27 15.47
N LYS A 56 -26.17 -16.83 15.34
CA LYS A 56 -26.69 -17.34 14.06
C LYS A 56 -26.89 -16.23 13.02
N ALA A 57 -27.36 -15.06 13.45
CA ALA A 57 -27.56 -13.91 12.57
C ALA A 57 -26.21 -13.40 12.04
N THR A 58 -25.27 -13.12 12.94
CA THR A 58 -23.93 -12.63 12.58
C THR A 58 -23.15 -13.60 11.72
N LYS A 59 -23.24 -14.90 12.01
CA LYS A 59 -22.68 -15.95 11.15
C LYS A 59 -23.23 -15.86 9.73
N LYS A 60 -24.55 -15.82 9.56
CA LYS A 60 -25.20 -15.70 8.26
C LYS A 60 -24.77 -14.42 7.53
N HIS A 61 -24.70 -13.29 8.24
CA HIS A 61 -24.30 -12.02 7.63
C HIS A 61 -22.85 -12.03 7.17
N VAL A 62 -21.92 -12.50 8.00
CA VAL A 62 -20.49 -12.60 7.66
C VAL A 62 -20.27 -13.56 6.48
N THR A 63 -20.87 -14.77 6.53
CA THR A 63 -20.75 -15.76 5.44
C THR A 63 -21.27 -15.20 4.11
N ASN A 64 -22.46 -14.59 4.12
CA ASN A 64 -23.03 -14.00 2.90
C ASN A 64 -22.18 -12.83 2.36
N SER A 65 -21.62 -11.99 3.24
CA SER A 65 -20.73 -10.90 2.83
C SER A 65 -19.44 -11.44 2.18
N LEU A 66 -18.84 -12.49 2.75
CA LEU A 66 -17.66 -13.15 2.17
C LEU A 66 -17.96 -13.76 0.80
N GLU A 67 -19.08 -14.47 0.66
CA GLU A 67 -19.52 -15.06 -0.62
C GLU A 67 -19.74 -13.98 -1.70
N LYS A 68 -20.35 -12.85 -1.32
CA LYS A 68 -20.54 -11.70 -2.21
C LYS A 68 -19.21 -11.10 -2.66
N ILE A 69 -18.24 -10.92 -1.75
CA ILE A 69 -16.90 -10.43 -2.10
C ILE A 69 -16.20 -11.40 -3.06
N ILE A 70 -16.28 -12.71 -2.82
CA ILE A 70 -15.70 -13.71 -3.73
C ILE A 70 -16.36 -13.65 -5.11
N GLY A 71 -17.68 -13.49 -5.16
CA GLY A 71 -18.42 -13.30 -6.42
C GLY A 71 -17.93 -12.09 -7.20
N GLU A 72 -17.75 -10.95 -6.51
CA GLU A 72 -17.24 -9.71 -7.09
C GLU A 72 -15.79 -9.86 -7.59
N LEU A 73 -14.92 -10.50 -6.80
CA LEU A 73 -13.53 -10.76 -7.19
C LEU A 73 -13.43 -11.62 -8.45
N ARG A 74 -14.36 -12.57 -8.65
CA ARG A 74 -14.40 -13.42 -9.86
C ARG A 74 -14.78 -12.66 -11.13
N LEU A 75 -15.39 -11.47 -11.02
CA LEU A 75 -15.65 -10.61 -12.17
C LEU A 75 -14.34 -10.02 -12.74
N PHE A 76 -13.31 -9.89 -11.91
CA PHE A 76 -12.00 -9.41 -12.31
C PHE A 76 -11.12 -10.56 -12.81
N LYS A 77 -10.71 -10.50 -14.08
CA LYS A 77 -9.75 -11.47 -14.65
C LYS A 77 -8.33 -11.33 -14.09
N LYS A 78 -7.96 -10.11 -13.70
CA LYS A 78 -6.66 -9.74 -13.15
C LYS A 78 -6.84 -8.55 -12.21
N THR A 79 -5.96 -8.45 -11.21
CA THR A 79 -5.90 -7.29 -10.32
C THR A 79 -5.66 -6.01 -11.14
N PRO A 80 -6.44 -4.94 -10.92
CA PRO A 80 -6.20 -3.64 -11.56
C PRO A 80 -4.79 -3.10 -11.28
N GLU A 81 -4.32 -2.19 -12.12
CA GLU A 81 -2.95 -1.65 -12.05
C GLU A 81 -2.62 -1.00 -10.70
N ASN A 82 -3.61 -0.38 -10.07
CA ASN A 82 -3.46 0.31 -8.79
C ASN A 82 -3.88 -0.53 -7.58
N GLY A 83 -4.29 -1.79 -7.78
CA GLY A 83 -4.88 -2.62 -6.73
C GLY A 83 -6.40 -2.47 -6.66
N LEU A 84 -6.99 -3.02 -5.61
CA LEU A 84 -8.44 -3.13 -5.44
C LEU A 84 -8.83 -3.01 -3.97
N ALA A 85 -9.87 -2.25 -3.67
CA ALA A 85 -10.50 -2.22 -2.36
C ALA A 85 -11.97 -2.64 -2.50
N ILE A 86 -12.41 -3.59 -1.67
CA ILE A 86 -13.79 -4.07 -1.63
C ILE A 86 -14.31 -3.94 -0.20
N PHE A 87 -15.48 -3.32 -0.08
CA PHE A 87 -16.22 -3.16 1.16
C PHE A 87 -17.54 -3.89 1.03
N CYS A 88 -17.85 -4.78 1.98
CA CYS A 88 -19.15 -5.45 2.00
C CYS A 88 -19.70 -5.59 3.41
N GLY A 89 -21.01 -5.36 3.55
CA GLY A 89 -21.69 -5.45 4.83
C GLY A 89 -23.21 -5.30 4.73
N ASN A 90 -23.93 -5.76 5.75
CA ASN A 90 -25.37 -5.56 5.85
C ASN A 90 -25.67 -4.18 6.48
N VAL A 91 -26.27 -3.28 5.71
CA VAL A 91 -26.60 -1.90 6.12
C VAL A 91 -28.06 -1.73 6.54
N ALA A 92 -28.85 -2.80 6.55
CA ALA A 92 -30.26 -2.73 6.91
C ALA A 92 -30.50 -2.21 8.34
N GLU A 93 -31.44 -1.28 8.49
CA GLU A 93 -31.84 -0.72 9.79
C GLU A 93 -32.83 -1.63 10.55
N GLY A 94 -33.58 -2.51 9.87
CA GLY A 94 -34.55 -3.41 10.49
C GLY A 94 -33.95 -4.75 10.93
N GLU A 95 -34.34 -5.25 12.11
CA GLU A 95 -34.03 -6.64 12.49
C GLU A 95 -34.70 -7.61 11.50
N GLY A 96 -33.91 -8.52 10.91
CA GLY A 96 -34.39 -9.50 9.93
C GLY A 96 -34.46 -9.00 8.49
N GLN A 97 -34.23 -7.71 8.24
CA GLN A 97 -34.02 -7.19 6.89
C GLN A 97 -32.56 -7.38 6.47
N THR A 98 -32.36 -7.67 5.19
CA THR A 98 -31.04 -7.82 4.59
C THR A 98 -30.91 -6.82 3.45
N ASP A 99 -30.01 -5.87 3.61
CA ASP A 99 -29.60 -4.95 2.56
C ASP A 99 -28.08 -4.95 2.53
N TYR A 100 -27.51 -5.67 1.56
CA TYR A 100 -26.07 -5.85 1.46
C TYR A 100 -25.49 -4.79 0.55
N LEU A 101 -24.71 -3.89 1.13
CA LEU A 101 -23.85 -2.99 0.38
C LEU A 101 -22.62 -3.77 -0.09
N ILE A 102 -22.28 -3.60 -1.37
CA ILE A 102 -20.97 -3.96 -1.92
C ILE A 102 -20.44 -2.77 -2.69
N GLU A 103 -19.28 -2.28 -2.28
CA GLU A 103 -18.60 -1.18 -2.96
C GLU A 103 -17.19 -1.62 -3.34
N THR A 104 -16.92 -1.55 -4.63
CA THR A 104 -15.62 -1.84 -5.23
C THR A 104 -14.98 -0.52 -5.65
N ILE A 105 -13.78 -0.25 -5.15
CA ILE A 105 -13.04 0.99 -5.42
C ILE A 105 -11.67 0.62 -6.01
N ILE A 106 -11.38 1.19 -7.18
CA ILE A 106 -10.04 1.17 -7.76
C ILE A 106 -9.37 2.49 -7.38
N PRO A 107 -8.30 2.47 -6.56
CA PRO A 107 -7.65 3.69 -6.10
C PRO A 107 -6.90 4.39 -7.26
N PRO A 108 -6.73 5.73 -7.19
CA PRO A 108 -5.99 6.49 -8.20
C PRO A 108 -4.49 6.20 -8.18
N GLU A 109 -3.97 5.75 -7.03
CA GLU A 109 -2.57 5.38 -6.84
C GLU A 109 -2.43 3.92 -6.41
N LYS A 110 -1.26 3.33 -6.66
CA LYS A 110 -0.96 1.92 -6.35
C LYS A 110 -1.00 1.64 -4.86
N LEU A 111 -1.87 0.71 -4.46
CA LEU A 111 -1.87 0.13 -3.12
C LEU A 111 -0.71 -0.84 -2.93
N SER A 112 0.01 -0.68 -1.82
CA SER A 112 1.08 -1.58 -1.38
C SER A 112 0.65 -2.57 -0.30
N ILE A 113 -0.60 -2.48 0.19
CA ILE A 113 -1.10 -3.28 1.30
C ILE A 113 -2.05 -4.39 0.84
N ASN A 114 -1.98 -5.53 1.52
CA ASN A 114 -3.02 -6.56 1.49
C ASN A 114 -3.61 -6.63 2.90
N LEU A 115 -4.92 -6.42 3.02
CA LEU A 115 -5.61 -6.40 4.31
C LEU A 115 -6.96 -7.06 4.17
N TYR A 116 -7.27 -7.97 5.08
CA TYR A 116 -8.62 -8.46 5.32
C TYR A 116 -8.98 -8.12 6.77
N ARG A 117 -10.15 -7.51 6.98
CA ARG A 117 -10.65 -7.23 8.33
C ARG A 117 -12.17 -7.27 8.39
N CYS A 118 -12.67 -7.99 9.40
CA CYS A 118 -14.06 -7.93 9.81
C CYS A 118 -14.19 -7.04 11.07
N SER A 119 -15.07 -6.04 11.04
CA SER A 119 -15.26 -5.07 12.12
C SER A 119 -16.70 -4.54 12.14
N LYS A 120 -17.00 -3.62 13.07
CA LYS A 120 -18.27 -2.87 13.10
C LYS A 120 -18.27 -1.68 12.12
N THR A 121 -17.11 -1.28 11.64
CA THR A 121 -16.89 -0.16 10.72
C THR A 121 -15.95 -0.60 9.61
N PHE A 122 -16.06 0.01 8.44
CA PHE A 122 -15.08 -0.21 7.37
C PHE A 122 -13.72 0.42 7.72
N VAL A 123 -12.64 -0.21 7.28
CA VAL A 123 -11.28 0.33 7.41
C VAL A 123 -11.02 1.21 6.20
N LEU A 124 -11.09 2.52 6.36
CA LEU A 124 -10.97 3.50 5.26
C LEU A 124 -9.63 4.23 5.26
N GLU A 125 -8.85 4.07 6.33
CA GLU A 125 -7.58 4.75 6.57
C GLU A 125 -6.63 4.63 5.36
N PRO A 126 -6.43 3.46 4.74
CA PRO A 126 -5.54 3.36 3.58
C PRO A 126 -5.97 4.20 2.37
N LEU A 127 -7.27 4.37 2.14
CA LEU A 127 -7.77 5.18 1.02
C LEU A 127 -7.82 6.67 1.36
N LEU A 128 -8.03 7.00 2.63
CA LEU A 128 -7.95 8.38 3.11
C LEU A 128 -6.51 8.90 3.03
N ASP A 129 -5.54 8.10 3.44
CA ASP A 129 -4.11 8.41 3.31
C ASP A 129 -3.73 8.75 1.85
N LEU A 130 -4.36 8.10 0.85
CA LEU A 130 -4.10 8.38 -0.57
C LEU A 130 -4.73 9.70 -1.06
N LEU A 131 -5.80 10.15 -0.43
CA LEU A 131 -6.46 11.42 -0.75
C LEU A 131 -5.84 12.60 -0.02
N GLU A 132 -5.06 12.35 1.04
CA GLU A 132 -4.29 13.40 1.70
C GLU A 132 -3.16 13.87 0.78
N HIS A 133 -3.03 15.19 0.67
CA HIS A 133 -1.92 15.79 -0.06
C HIS A 133 -0.63 15.58 0.74
N HIS A 134 0.18 14.61 0.32
CA HIS A 134 1.53 14.45 0.84
C HIS A 134 2.49 15.34 0.07
N ASP A 135 3.25 16.16 0.78
CA ASP A 135 4.43 16.82 0.22
C ASP A 135 5.41 15.75 -0.28
N THR A 136 6.01 16.00 -1.44
CA THR A 136 7.02 15.11 -2.01
C THR A 136 8.40 15.60 -1.57
N TYR A 137 9.13 14.76 -0.85
CA TYR A 137 10.48 15.05 -0.38
C TYR A 137 11.51 14.36 -1.26
N GLY A 138 12.57 15.06 -1.65
CA GLY A 138 13.76 14.44 -2.25
C GLY A 138 14.68 13.89 -1.15
N ILE A 139 15.13 12.65 -1.30
CA ILE A 139 16.12 12.02 -0.42
C ILE A 139 17.33 11.67 -1.27
N ILE A 140 18.50 12.09 -0.80
CA ILE A 140 19.78 11.73 -1.39
C ILE A 140 20.59 11.04 -0.30
N LEU A 141 20.89 9.77 -0.51
CA LEU A 141 21.77 8.99 0.34
C LEU A 141 23.13 8.89 -0.36
N VAL A 142 24.18 9.34 0.32
CA VAL A 142 25.54 9.33 -0.24
C VAL A 142 26.46 8.59 0.71
N ASP A 143 27.06 7.50 0.23
CA ASP A 143 28.20 6.84 0.86
C ASP A 143 29.45 7.01 -0.03
N ARG A 144 30.61 6.51 0.43
CA ARG A 144 31.83 6.45 -0.38
C ARG A 144 31.76 5.40 -1.49
N ARG A 145 30.86 4.42 -1.39
CA ARG A 145 30.74 3.28 -2.32
C ARG A 145 29.64 3.48 -3.34
N ASP A 146 28.58 4.16 -2.97
CA ASP A 146 27.38 4.32 -3.78
C ASP A 146 26.61 5.57 -3.32
N ALA A 147 25.68 5.98 -4.16
CA ALA A 147 24.71 7.03 -3.83
C ALA A 147 23.36 6.70 -4.46
N ASP A 148 22.30 6.88 -3.69
CA ASP A 148 20.93 6.71 -4.14
C ASP A 148 20.18 8.04 -4.06
N ILE A 149 19.47 8.36 -5.14
CA ILE A 149 18.60 9.52 -5.24
C ILE A 149 17.19 9.00 -5.40
N GLY A 150 16.29 9.45 -4.54
CA GLY A 150 14.91 9.03 -4.57
C GLY A 150 13.95 10.10 -4.06
N THR A 151 12.66 9.85 -4.26
CA THR A 151 11.59 10.69 -3.72
C THR A 151 10.80 9.91 -2.68
N LEU A 152 10.44 10.59 -1.60
CA LEU A 152 9.51 10.11 -0.59
C LEU A 152 8.19 10.87 -0.74
N LYS A 153 7.12 10.14 -1.06
CA LYS A 153 5.74 10.65 -1.07
C LYS A 153 4.92 9.86 -0.05
N GLY A 154 4.57 10.50 1.07
CA GLY A 154 3.91 9.83 2.19
C GLY A 154 4.79 8.69 2.76
N LYS A 155 4.33 7.44 2.66
CA LYS A 155 5.07 6.23 3.11
C LYS A 155 5.86 5.55 1.99
N ARG A 156 5.79 6.06 0.75
CA ARG A 156 6.37 5.41 -0.43
C ARG A 156 7.69 6.06 -0.80
N ILE A 157 8.73 5.24 -0.90
CA ILE A 157 10.04 5.62 -1.43
C ILE A 157 10.13 5.11 -2.87
N GLU A 158 10.53 5.99 -3.79
CA GLU A 158 10.82 5.66 -5.17
C GLU A 158 12.26 6.07 -5.48
N ILE A 159 13.10 5.09 -5.83
CA ILE A 159 14.49 5.33 -6.20
C ILE A 159 14.52 5.75 -7.67
N LEU A 160 15.04 6.93 -7.94
CA LEU A 160 15.13 7.52 -9.28
C LEU A 160 16.47 7.20 -9.94
N ALA A 161 17.54 7.22 -9.17
CA ALA A 161 18.89 6.91 -9.65
C ALA A 161 19.72 6.27 -8.55
N SER A 162 20.53 5.29 -8.95
CA SER A 162 21.58 4.68 -8.13
C SER A 162 22.91 4.85 -8.86
N LEU A 163 23.92 5.32 -8.15
CA LEU A 163 25.23 5.65 -8.68
C LEU A 163 26.30 4.88 -7.92
N ASP A 164 27.07 4.06 -8.62
CA ASP A 164 28.22 3.38 -8.03
C ASP A 164 29.46 4.29 -8.02
N SER A 165 30.24 4.21 -6.94
CA SER A 165 31.52 4.87 -6.76
C SER A 165 32.67 3.93 -7.03
N LEU A 166 33.74 4.46 -7.64
CA LEU A 166 35.01 3.76 -7.82
C LEU A 166 36.07 4.19 -6.78
N VAL A 167 35.64 4.87 -5.70
CA VAL A 167 36.56 5.38 -4.67
C VAL A 167 37.18 4.21 -3.89
N PRO A 168 38.53 4.11 -3.85
CA PRO A 168 39.18 3.06 -3.08
C PRO A 168 38.91 3.18 -1.58
N GLY A 169 38.82 2.04 -0.90
CA GLY A 169 38.71 1.98 0.56
C GLY A 169 39.95 2.51 1.28
N LYS A 170 39.89 2.54 2.62
CA LYS A 170 41.05 2.93 3.45
C LYS A 170 42.23 1.97 3.17
N PHE A 171 43.38 2.53 2.84
CA PHE A 171 44.62 1.78 2.75
C PHE A 171 45.23 1.57 4.13
N ARG A 172 45.76 0.36 4.39
CA ARG A 172 46.41 -0.02 5.65
C ARG A 172 47.94 0.17 5.63
N ALA A 173 48.54 0.35 4.45
CA ALA A 173 49.99 0.44 4.29
C ALA A 173 50.50 1.86 4.61
N GLY A 174 51.37 1.98 5.61
CA GLY A 174 52.08 3.21 5.95
C GLY A 174 53.34 3.44 5.11
N GLY A 175 53.91 4.64 5.17
CA GLY A 175 55.17 5.01 4.52
C GLY A 175 55.11 6.33 3.75
N GLN A 176 56.18 6.64 3.01
CA GLN A 176 56.34 7.91 2.28
C GLN A 176 55.24 8.16 1.22
N SER A 177 54.62 7.10 0.69
CA SER A 177 53.54 7.21 -0.30
C SER A 177 52.13 7.33 0.31
N ALA A 178 51.96 7.20 1.63
CA ALA A 178 50.65 7.20 2.28
C ALA A 178 49.86 8.49 2.00
N GLN A 179 50.51 9.66 2.14
CA GLN A 179 49.90 10.96 1.85
C GLN A 179 49.52 11.16 0.37
N ARG A 180 50.20 10.46 -0.55
CA ARG A 180 49.86 10.51 -1.99
C ARG A 180 48.56 9.73 -2.25
N PHE A 181 48.44 8.53 -1.69
CA PHE A 181 47.24 7.71 -1.86
C PHE A 181 46.02 8.36 -1.20
N GLU A 182 46.19 8.99 -0.03
CA GLU A 182 45.11 9.72 0.64
C GLU A 182 44.56 10.86 -0.22
N ARG A 183 45.45 11.66 -0.84
CA ARG A 183 45.06 12.72 -1.78
C ARG A 183 44.31 12.20 -3.01
N VAL A 184 44.73 11.05 -3.56
CA VAL A 184 44.04 10.42 -4.70
C VAL A 184 42.63 9.96 -4.30
N ILE A 185 42.50 9.32 -3.15
CA ILE A 185 41.20 8.85 -2.63
C ILE A 185 40.26 10.04 -2.38
N GLU A 186 40.77 11.13 -1.81
CA GLU A 186 40.00 12.34 -1.55
C GLU A 186 39.55 13.04 -2.85
N GLY A 187 40.44 13.13 -3.85
CA GLY A 187 40.09 13.65 -5.17
C GLY A 187 39.00 12.84 -5.85
N MET A 188 39.13 11.50 -5.86
CA MET A 188 38.10 10.62 -6.42
C MET A 188 36.76 10.74 -5.67
N ALA A 189 36.79 10.95 -4.35
CA ALA A 189 35.57 11.18 -3.57
C ALA A 189 34.89 12.51 -3.94
N GLN A 190 35.66 13.58 -4.13
CA GLN A 190 35.11 14.86 -4.59
C GLN A 190 34.48 14.77 -5.98
N ASP A 191 35.12 14.05 -6.91
CA ASP A 191 34.58 13.84 -8.25
C ASP A 191 33.29 13.02 -8.20
N PHE A 192 33.22 12.02 -7.32
CA PHE A 192 31.98 11.28 -7.08
C PHE A 192 30.88 12.19 -6.53
N TYR A 193 31.16 13.04 -5.54
CA TYR A 193 30.18 13.98 -5.01
C TYR A 193 29.66 14.97 -6.05
N LYS A 194 30.53 15.45 -6.95
CA LYS A 194 30.10 16.28 -8.09
C LYS A 194 29.13 15.54 -9.00
N LYS A 195 29.46 14.30 -9.36
CA LYS A 195 28.59 13.45 -10.18
C LYS A 195 27.23 13.21 -9.53
N VAL A 196 27.19 12.99 -8.21
CA VAL A 196 25.93 12.87 -7.46
C VAL A 196 25.16 14.18 -7.48
N SER A 197 25.83 15.32 -7.30
CA SER A 197 25.17 16.63 -7.35
C SER A 197 24.58 16.95 -8.71
N GLU A 198 25.23 16.54 -9.79
CA GLU A 198 24.72 16.69 -11.17
C GLU A 198 23.52 15.78 -11.41
N ALA A 199 23.51 14.56 -10.88
CA ALA A 199 22.40 13.63 -11.01
C ALA A 199 21.17 14.01 -10.18
N ALA A 200 21.35 14.83 -9.14
CA ALA A 200 20.28 15.27 -8.26
C ALA A 200 19.56 16.54 -8.72
N ASN A 201 20.11 17.24 -9.73
CA ASN A 201 19.64 18.53 -10.23
C ASN A 201 18.81 18.36 -11.50
#